data_AF-A0A3C1I079-F1
#
_entry.id   AF-A0A3C1I079-F1
#
_cell.length_a   1.000
_cell.length_b   1.000
_cell.length_c   1.000
_cell.angle_alpha   90.00
_cell.angle_beta   90.00
_cell.angle_gamma   90.00
#
_symmetry.space_group_name_H-M   'P 1'
#
loop_
_entity.id
_entity.type
_entity.pdbx_description
1 polymer ?
#
loop_
_entity_poly.entity_id
_entity_poly.type
_entity_poly.pdbx_seq_one_letter_code
_entity_poly.pdbx_strand_id
1 'polypeptide(L)'
;MKRFFSHLVLLLILFVVVSCQANEKENSVLFSDYQLEQLIREEINQPEGDIQLEALQKITSLNLSNSRIKSIDGLEYLDKVTNLNLENNRILDFSPLVKMDSLKEVSIGGNPYDESTIAKLEAKNIVVHSKVMVAVRGEPDGPGGFLWKVDNGNTTVYLQGTIHIATEAFFPLNQKIEEAYAEADIIVPEIDLNNINLLETQALYLELATYSDGSSIEDNIISSLYAKLKNTYSELNSSVDMFSMYQPWFHSTLIQQLMNEELGYIEGVDMYFLDRAERDQKKIIALETVEEQLSLFADTTPEYQVQMLEESLVDIDDYGSQMEKLFSLYVNGDSEALLSYLIDEDGNPSAEEQAFMEALNDKRNYKMAEKIAGFLEEDSGDTYLVIVGSLHLLLEPHIRSILEEKGYTIERVL
;
A
#
# COMPACT_ATOMS: atom_id res chain seq x y z
N MET A 1 -58.32 24.53 58.09
CA MET A 1 -56.99 25.04 57.68
C MET A 1 -55.94 23.95 57.40
N LYS A 2 -55.87 22.82 58.12
CA LYS A 2 -54.84 21.77 57.86
C LYS A 2 -54.98 20.98 56.53
N ARG A 3 -56.20 20.78 56.00
CA ARG A 3 -56.41 20.03 54.74
C ARG A 3 -56.09 20.82 53.46
N PHE A 4 -56.20 22.15 53.50
CA PHE A 4 -55.86 22.99 52.34
C PHE A 4 -54.34 23.14 52.15
N PHE A 5 -53.58 23.16 53.25
CA PHE A 5 -52.12 23.25 53.22
C PHE A 5 -51.46 21.95 52.71
N SER A 6 -52.06 20.79 52.99
CA SER A 6 -51.54 19.48 52.55
C SER A 6 -51.68 19.23 51.04
N HIS A 7 -52.68 19.83 50.38
CA HIS A 7 -52.84 19.71 48.93
C HIS A 7 -52.06 20.78 48.15
N LEU A 8 -51.82 21.94 48.76
CA LEU A 8 -50.97 22.98 48.17
C LEU A 8 -49.50 22.56 48.14
N VAL A 9 -49.01 21.88 49.18
CA VAL A 9 -47.64 21.33 49.23
C VAL A 9 -47.46 20.16 48.26
N LEU A 10 -48.48 19.30 48.07
CA LEU A 10 -48.41 18.21 47.08
C LEU A 10 -48.44 18.72 45.63
N LEU A 11 -49.20 19.79 45.34
CA LEU A 11 -49.23 20.44 44.03
C LEU A 11 -47.94 21.23 43.74
N LEU A 12 -47.31 21.82 44.75
CA LEU A 12 -45.99 22.46 44.61
C LEU A 12 -44.87 21.43 44.37
N ILE A 13 -44.92 20.27 45.02
CA ILE A 13 -43.94 19.19 44.78
C ILE A 13 -44.13 18.59 43.37
N LEU A 14 -45.38 18.46 42.89
CA LEU A 14 -45.62 18.04 41.50
C LEU A 14 -45.12 19.08 40.48
N PHE A 15 -45.23 20.38 40.77
CA PHE A 15 -44.70 21.44 39.91
C PHE A 15 -43.16 21.49 39.91
N VAL A 16 -42.51 21.24 41.05
CA VAL A 16 -41.04 21.23 41.13
C VAL A 16 -40.44 19.99 40.46
N VAL A 17 -41.10 18.83 40.52
CA VAL A 17 -40.63 17.61 39.82
C VAL A 17 -40.86 17.70 38.29
N VAL A 18 -41.96 18.33 37.85
CA VAL A 18 -42.21 18.58 36.41
C VAL A 18 -41.32 19.71 35.86
N SER A 19 -40.98 20.73 36.65
CA SER A 19 -40.01 21.76 36.26
C SER A 19 -38.55 21.29 36.29
N CYS A 20 -38.18 20.32 37.12
CA CYS A 20 -36.85 19.71 37.06
C CYS A 20 -36.64 18.84 35.82
N GLN A 21 -37.67 18.17 35.30
CA GLN A 21 -37.56 17.38 34.06
C GLN A 21 -37.68 18.22 32.77
N ALA A 22 -38.21 19.45 32.86
CA ALA A 22 -38.33 20.34 31.70
C ALA A 22 -37.02 21.06 31.33
N ASN A 23 -36.09 21.19 32.29
CA ASN A 23 -34.85 21.97 32.11
C ASN A 23 -33.68 21.16 31.53
N GLU A 24 -33.69 19.81 31.63
CA GLU A 24 -32.64 18.94 31.08
C GLU A 24 -32.72 18.77 29.55
N LYS A 25 -33.88 19.03 28.94
CA LYS A 25 -34.10 18.93 27.49
C LYS A 25 -33.67 20.15 26.68
N GLU A 26 -33.48 21.31 27.32
CA GLU A 26 -33.18 22.55 26.60
C GLU A 26 -31.71 22.67 26.18
N ASN A 27 -30.79 21.93 26.81
CA ASN A 27 -29.34 21.96 26.55
C ASN A 27 -28.74 20.62 26.09
N SER A 28 -29.59 19.64 25.75
CA SER A 28 -29.12 18.35 25.22
C SER A 28 -28.66 18.47 23.77
N VAL A 29 -27.51 17.91 23.45
CA VAL A 29 -26.97 17.81 22.09
C VAL A 29 -27.26 16.43 21.50
N LEU A 30 -27.67 16.41 20.23
CA LEU A 30 -27.91 15.19 19.47
C LEU A 30 -26.81 15.02 18.42
N PHE A 31 -26.21 13.83 18.38
CA PHE A 31 -25.31 13.40 17.30
C PHE A 31 -26.10 12.46 16.39
N SER A 32 -26.15 12.76 15.09
CA SER A 32 -26.96 11.96 14.14
C SER A 32 -26.28 10.64 13.75
N ASP A 33 -24.95 10.57 13.92
CA ASP A 33 -24.14 9.39 13.66
C ASP A 33 -23.87 8.62 14.95
N TYR A 34 -24.25 7.34 14.96
CA TYR A 34 -24.09 6.46 16.12
C TYR A 34 -22.62 6.30 16.53
N GLN A 35 -21.69 6.15 15.57
CA GLN A 35 -20.26 5.96 15.87
C GLN A 35 -19.69 7.21 16.52
N LEU A 36 -20.04 8.39 15.99
CA LEU A 36 -19.66 9.66 16.57
C LEU A 36 -20.22 9.81 17.99
N GLU A 37 -21.51 9.51 18.19
CA GLU A 37 -22.12 9.60 19.51
C GLU A 37 -21.38 8.70 20.53
N GLN A 38 -21.05 7.46 20.15
CA GLN A 38 -20.31 6.56 21.04
C GLN A 38 -18.93 7.10 21.42
N LEU A 39 -18.17 7.65 20.46
CA LEU A 39 -16.85 8.21 20.73
C LEU A 39 -16.92 9.46 21.62
N ILE A 40 -17.93 10.32 21.42
CA ILE A 40 -18.16 11.46 22.30
C ILE A 40 -18.51 10.99 23.71
N ARG A 41 -19.36 9.96 23.85
CA ARG A 41 -19.72 9.36 25.14
C ARG A 41 -18.53 8.80 25.88
N GLU A 42 -17.62 8.13 25.17
CA GLU A 42 -16.35 7.64 25.73
C GLU A 42 -15.49 8.80 26.23
N GLU A 43 -15.31 9.84 25.41
CA GLU A 43 -14.50 11.03 25.75
C GLU A 43 -15.03 11.74 27.01
N ILE A 44 -16.35 11.90 27.14
CA ILE A 44 -16.97 12.56 28.31
C ILE A 44 -17.23 11.60 29.48
N ASN A 45 -16.90 10.30 29.34
CA ASN A 45 -17.18 9.24 30.31
C ASN A 45 -18.67 9.14 30.69
N GLN A 46 -19.57 9.23 29.70
CA GLN A 46 -21.02 9.19 29.89
C GLN A 46 -21.68 8.14 28.95
N PRO A 47 -21.83 6.88 29.39
CA PRO A 47 -22.30 5.80 28.51
C PRO A 47 -23.80 5.91 28.15
N GLU A 48 -24.62 6.57 28.96
CA GLU A 48 -26.07 6.62 28.79
C GLU A 48 -26.65 8.02 29.07
N GLY A 49 -27.93 8.20 28.71
CA GLY A 49 -28.67 9.46 28.92
C GLY A 49 -28.34 10.55 27.91
N ASP A 50 -29.04 11.68 28.04
CA ASP A 50 -28.88 12.83 27.16
C ASP A 50 -27.49 13.47 27.36
N ILE A 51 -26.78 13.76 26.27
CA ILE A 51 -25.49 14.44 26.32
C ILE A 51 -25.75 15.94 26.50
N GLN A 52 -25.32 16.49 27.62
CA GLN A 52 -25.53 17.91 27.95
C GLN A 52 -24.39 18.77 27.41
N LEU A 53 -24.71 19.98 26.94
CA LEU A 53 -23.72 20.92 26.38
C LEU A 53 -22.53 21.17 27.32
N GLU A 54 -22.78 21.26 28.63
CA GLU A 54 -21.75 21.50 29.63
C GLU A 54 -20.71 20.37 29.73
N ALA A 55 -21.09 19.12 29.38
CA ALA A 55 -20.18 17.98 29.38
C ALA A 55 -19.14 18.09 28.25
N LEU A 56 -19.52 18.71 27.12
CA LEU A 56 -18.67 18.88 25.94
C LEU A 56 -17.60 19.97 26.12
N GLN A 57 -17.82 20.90 27.05
CA GLN A 57 -16.93 22.04 27.31
C GLN A 57 -15.52 21.67 27.79
N LYS A 58 -15.30 20.40 28.16
CA LYS A 58 -14.00 19.90 28.61
C LYS A 58 -13.09 19.43 27.46
N ILE A 59 -13.66 19.18 26.29
CA ILE A 59 -12.93 18.62 25.16
C ILE A 59 -12.20 19.75 24.43
N THR A 60 -10.87 19.71 24.45
CA THR A 60 -10.02 20.71 23.78
C THR A 60 -9.33 20.17 22.53
N SER A 61 -9.18 18.85 22.44
CA SER A 61 -8.64 18.13 21.28
C SER A 61 -9.35 16.82 21.15
N LEU A 62 -9.60 16.36 19.94
CA LEU A 62 -10.34 15.12 19.70
C LEU A 62 -9.77 14.37 18.49
N ASN A 63 -9.52 13.07 18.66
CA ASN A 63 -9.13 12.18 17.56
C ASN A 63 -10.28 11.21 17.27
N LEU A 64 -10.90 11.38 16.11
CA LEU A 64 -11.98 10.56 15.59
C LEU A 64 -11.58 9.83 14.30
N SER A 65 -10.28 9.72 14.02
CA SER A 65 -9.80 9.05 12.81
C SER A 65 -10.22 7.58 12.75
N ASN A 66 -10.31 7.01 11.54
CA ASN A 66 -10.54 5.57 11.31
C ASN A 66 -11.81 5.00 11.98
N SER A 67 -12.82 5.84 12.23
CA SER A 67 -13.97 5.51 13.08
C SER A 67 -15.25 5.17 12.31
N ARG A 68 -15.19 5.19 10.97
CA ARG A 68 -16.30 4.94 10.04
C ARG A 68 -17.47 5.92 10.19
N ILE A 69 -17.20 7.13 10.67
CA ILE A 69 -18.17 8.21 10.85
C ILE A 69 -18.65 8.71 9.49
N LYS A 70 -19.95 8.94 9.33
CA LYS A 70 -20.56 9.46 8.10
C LYS A 70 -21.10 10.88 8.25
N SER A 71 -21.61 11.21 9.44
CA SER A 71 -22.05 12.57 9.77
C SER A 71 -21.32 13.09 10.99
N ILE A 72 -20.99 14.38 10.95
CA ILE A 72 -20.40 15.13 12.06
C ILE A 72 -21.37 16.14 12.68
N ASP A 73 -22.67 16.02 12.40
CA ASP A 73 -23.68 16.83 13.07
C ASP A 73 -23.57 16.65 14.59
N GLY A 74 -23.59 17.77 15.30
CA GLY A 74 -23.37 17.83 16.74
C GLY A 74 -21.96 18.29 17.11
N LEU A 75 -20.97 18.16 16.21
CA LEU A 75 -19.62 18.66 16.47
C LEU A 75 -19.56 20.18 16.61
N GLU A 76 -20.50 20.92 16.01
CA GLU A 76 -20.55 22.38 16.15
C GLU A 76 -20.73 22.87 17.60
N TYR A 77 -21.18 22.01 18.51
CA TYR A 77 -21.38 22.34 19.92
C TYR A 77 -20.11 22.18 20.77
N LEU A 78 -19.01 21.63 20.20
CA LEU A 78 -17.73 21.48 20.88
C LEU A 78 -16.88 22.77 20.76
N ASP A 79 -17.35 23.82 21.43
CA ASP A 79 -16.80 25.19 21.33
C ASP A 79 -15.39 25.38 21.93
N LYS A 80 -14.81 24.37 22.60
CA LYS A 80 -13.43 24.42 23.14
C LYS A 80 -12.42 23.62 22.32
N VAL A 81 -12.85 22.83 21.35
CA VAL A 81 -11.95 22.03 20.51
C VAL A 81 -11.15 22.96 19.61
N THR A 82 -9.83 22.86 19.70
CA THR A 82 -8.89 23.59 18.81
C THR A 82 -8.28 22.70 17.75
N ASN A 83 -8.12 21.41 18.03
CA ASN A 83 -7.48 20.44 17.13
C ASN A 83 -8.39 19.22 16.99
N LEU A 84 -8.73 18.86 15.75
CA LEU A 84 -9.66 17.77 15.46
C LEU A 84 -9.10 16.87 14.35
N ASN A 85 -8.93 15.58 14.64
CA ASN A 85 -8.58 14.60 13.61
C ASN A 85 -9.84 13.83 13.17
N LEU A 86 -10.22 13.96 11.90
CA LEU A 86 -11.34 13.26 11.25
C LEU A 86 -10.87 12.30 10.14
N GLU A 87 -9.58 11.98 10.06
CA GLU A 87 -9.01 11.21 8.95
C GLU A 87 -9.65 9.83 8.77
N ASN A 88 -9.67 9.33 7.53
CA ASN A 88 -10.13 7.97 7.20
C ASN A 88 -11.52 7.63 7.74
N ASN A 89 -12.46 8.55 7.55
CA ASN A 89 -13.87 8.34 7.81
C ASN A 89 -14.65 8.31 6.49
N ARG A 90 -15.97 8.53 6.53
CA ARG A 90 -16.87 8.54 5.37
C ARG A 90 -17.72 9.81 5.39
N ILE A 91 -17.14 10.91 5.87
CA ILE A 91 -17.83 12.18 6.09
C ILE A 91 -18.02 12.89 4.75
N LEU A 92 -19.26 13.26 4.44
CA LEU A 92 -19.63 13.93 3.19
C LEU A 92 -19.86 15.43 3.36
N ASP A 93 -20.23 15.87 4.56
CA ASP A 93 -20.52 17.27 4.85
C ASP A 93 -19.69 17.77 6.03
N PHE A 94 -18.80 18.72 5.74
CA PHE A 94 -17.94 19.38 6.72
C PHE A 94 -18.51 20.73 7.19
N SER A 95 -19.71 21.11 6.77
CA SER A 95 -20.35 22.38 7.13
C SER A 95 -20.49 22.62 8.65
N PRO A 96 -20.65 21.60 9.52
CA PRO A 96 -20.66 21.81 10.98
C PRO A 96 -19.38 22.47 11.51
N LEU A 97 -18.21 22.16 10.93
CA LEU A 97 -16.92 22.69 11.38
C LEU A 97 -16.81 24.21 11.22
N VAL A 98 -17.53 24.78 10.26
CA VAL A 98 -17.54 26.23 9.99
C VAL A 98 -18.16 27.03 11.15
N LYS A 99 -18.93 26.36 12.02
CA LYS A 99 -19.56 26.93 13.22
C LYS A 99 -18.67 26.83 14.47
N MET A 100 -17.53 26.13 14.39
CA MET A 100 -16.64 25.91 15.53
C MET A 100 -15.61 27.04 15.65
N ASP A 101 -15.97 28.13 16.33
CA ASP A 101 -15.12 29.34 16.40
C ASP A 101 -13.74 29.14 17.05
N SER A 102 -13.56 28.09 17.87
CA SER A 102 -12.28 27.77 18.52
C SER A 102 -11.40 26.82 17.71
N LEU A 103 -11.93 26.20 16.65
CA LEU A 103 -11.19 25.24 15.84
C LEU A 103 -10.07 25.96 15.10
N LYS A 104 -8.83 25.47 15.25
CA LYS A 104 -7.64 26.03 14.62
C LYS A 104 -7.08 25.11 13.56
N GLU A 105 -7.20 23.80 13.77
CA GLU A 105 -6.60 22.78 12.94
C GLU A 105 -7.53 21.59 12.80
N VAL A 106 -7.70 21.10 11.58
CA VAL A 106 -8.47 19.89 11.31
C VAL A 106 -7.79 19.02 10.27
N SER A 107 -7.70 17.71 10.55
CA SER A 107 -7.30 16.72 9.56
C SER A 107 -8.52 16.03 8.99
N ILE A 108 -8.70 16.10 7.67
CA ILE A 108 -9.87 15.55 6.96
C ILE A 108 -9.51 14.51 5.91
N GLY A 109 -8.23 14.20 5.72
CA GLY A 109 -7.76 13.26 4.71
C GLY A 109 -8.42 11.89 4.77
N GLY A 110 -8.55 11.22 3.63
CA GLY A 110 -9.24 9.93 3.55
C GLY A 110 -10.76 10.01 3.71
N ASN A 111 -11.35 11.21 3.61
CA ASN A 111 -12.79 11.41 3.44
C ASN A 111 -13.09 11.95 2.04
N PRO A 112 -14.33 11.77 1.53
CA PRO A 112 -14.77 12.44 0.32
C PRO A 112 -14.98 13.95 0.57
N TYR A 113 -14.14 14.80 -0.03
CA TYR A 113 -14.28 16.25 -0.02
C TYR A 113 -13.91 16.87 -1.38
N ASP A 114 -14.30 18.13 -1.58
CA ASP A 114 -13.88 18.95 -2.73
C ASP A 114 -13.06 20.16 -2.28
N GLU A 115 -12.38 20.83 -3.23
CA GLU A 115 -11.59 22.05 -2.94
C GLU A 115 -12.44 23.16 -2.30
N SER A 116 -13.74 23.20 -2.63
CA SER A 116 -14.67 24.19 -2.05
C SER A 116 -14.82 24.02 -0.54
N THR A 117 -14.71 22.78 -0.06
CA THR A 117 -14.78 22.42 1.36
C THR A 117 -13.57 22.99 2.10
N ILE A 118 -12.38 22.77 1.55
CA ILE A 118 -11.12 23.30 2.10
C ILE A 118 -11.19 24.83 2.16
N ALA A 119 -11.52 25.49 1.04
CA ALA A 119 -11.59 26.95 0.96
C ALA A 119 -12.57 27.58 1.98
N LYS A 120 -13.69 26.91 2.28
CA LYS A 120 -14.66 27.37 3.30
C LYS A 120 -14.10 27.31 4.72
N LEU A 121 -13.32 26.28 5.04
CA LEU A 121 -12.68 26.12 6.34
C LEU A 121 -11.51 27.09 6.51
N GLU A 122 -10.67 27.23 5.49
CA GLU A 122 -9.56 28.18 5.48
C GLU A 122 -10.04 29.64 5.57
N ALA A 123 -11.19 29.97 4.99
CA ALA A 123 -11.83 31.29 5.16
C ALA A 123 -12.22 31.61 6.62
N LYS A 124 -12.26 30.60 7.50
CA LYS A 124 -12.41 30.75 8.96
C LYS A 124 -11.08 30.78 9.71
N ASN A 125 -9.94 30.80 9.00
CA ASN A 125 -8.58 30.66 9.54
C ASN A 125 -8.34 29.29 10.20
N ILE A 126 -9.04 28.25 9.75
CA ILE A 126 -8.77 26.87 10.14
C ILE A 126 -7.70 26.32 9.20
N VAL A 127 -6.61 25.80 9.77
CA VAL A 127 -5.60 25.03 9.02
C VAL A 127 -6.19 23.66 8.68
N VAL A 128 -6.24 23.32 7.40
CA VAL A 128 -6.83 22.06 6.93
C VAL A 128 -5.72 21.12 6.46
N HIS A 129 -5.60 19.97 7.11
CA HIS A 129 -4.75 18.86 6.67
C HIS A 129 -5.62 17.92 5.82
N SER A 130 -5.60 18.15 4.51
CA SER A 130 -6.37 17.38 3.53
C SER A 130 -5.71 16.07 3.15
N LYS A 131 -4.39 15.94 3.26
CA LYS A 131 -3.67 14.67 3.09
C LYS A 131 -3.74 13.85 4.38
N VAL A 132 -3.92 12.53 4.27
CA VAL A 132 -3.84 11.62 5.42
C VAL A 132 -2.44 11.72 6.01
N MET A 133 -2.33 12.01 7.31
CA MET A 133 -1.03 11.96 7.99
C MET A 133 -0.53 10.52 8.04
N VAL A 134 0.55 10.27 7.31
CA VAL A 134 1.20 8.96 7.28
C VAL A 134 2.39 8.96 8.23
N ALA A 135 2.38 8.02 9.18
CA ALA A 135 3.51 7.87 10.10
C ALA A 135 4.74 7.34 9.36
N VAL A 136 5.88 8.02 9.54
CA VAL A 136 7.19 7.52 9.15
C VAL A 136 7.58 6.38 10.11
N ARG A 137 7.83 5.17 9.57
CA ARG A 137 8.10 3.96 10.39
C ARG A 137 9.55 3.49 10.32
N GLY A 138 10.44 4.30 9.75
CA GLY A 138 11.82 3.89 9.47
C GLY A 138 12.80 4.12 10.60
N GLU A 139 13.96 3.47 10.46
CA GLU A 139 15.13 3.67 11.31
C GLU A 139 16.22 4.44 10.54
N PRO A 140 16.98 5.38 11.16
CA PRO A 140 17.96 6.20 10.46
C PRO A 140 18.98 5.42 9.63
N ASP A 141 19.44 4.28 10.15
CA ASP A 141 20.38 3.37 9.50
C ASP A 141 19.70 2.03 9.13
N GLY A 142 18.37 2.05 8.95
CA GLY A 142 17.62 0.87 8.56
C GLY A 142 18.03 0.32 7.18
N PRO A 143 17.82 -0.99 6.92
CA PRO A 143 18.03 -1.62 5.62
C PRO A 143 17.08 -1.03 4.56
N GLY A 144 17.30 -1.30 3.27
CA GLY A 144 16.26 -1.04 2.26
C GLY A 144 16.70 -0.57 0.89
N GLY A 145 17.96 -0.79 0.52
CA GLY A 145 18.36 -0.73 -0.87
C GLY A 145 18.65 0.68 -1.38
N PHE A 146 17.93 1.09 -2.42
CA PHE A 146 18.35 2.17 -3.30
C PHE A 146 17.21 3.15 -3.54
N LEU A 147 17.48 4.42 -3.24
CA LEU A 147 16.48 5.48 -3.38
C LEU A 147 17.07 6.63 -4.19
N TRP A 148 16.35 7.01 -5.23
CA TRP A 148 16.63 8.21 -6.00
C TRP A 148 15.43 9.15 -6.01
N LYS A 149 15.70 10.40 -6.35
CA LYS A 149 14.72 11.45 -6.47
C LYS A 149 14.88 12.17 -7.80
N VAL A 150 13.74 12.52 -8.40
CA VAL A 150 13.65 13.33 -9.61
C VAL A 150 12.64 14.45 -9.34
N ASP A 151 13.08 15.69 -9.47
CA ASP A 151 12.21 16.86 -9.35
C ASP A 151 12.01 17.49 -10.73
N ASN A 152 10.76 17.78 -11.09
CA ASN A 152 10.42 18.56 -12.28
C ASN A 152 9.24 19.50 -11.97
N GLY A 153 9.48 20.81 -11.99
CA GLY A 153 8.47 21.79 -11.59
C GLY A 153 8.08 21.63 -10.12
N ASN A 154 6.79 21.40 -9.86
CA ASN A 154 6.26 21.09 -8.53
C ASN A 154 6.10 19.58 -8.29
N THR A 155 6.40 18.76 -9.29
CA THR A 155 6.23 17.31 -9.21
C THR A 155 7.53 16.64 -8.77
N THR A 156 7.41 15.72 -7.81
CA THR A 156 8.53 14.92 -7.31
C THR A 156 8.25 13.44 -7.57
N VAL A 157 9.24 12.74 -8.12
CA VAL A 157 9.21 11.28 -8.26
C VAL A 157 10.37 10.68 -7.48
N TYR A 158 10.05 9.84 -6.49
CA TYR A 158 11.00 8.94 -5.86
C TYR A 158 11.05 7.62 -6.62
N LEU A 159 12.24 7.11 -6.87
CA LEU A 159 12.48 5.80 -7.49
C LEU A 159 13.11 4.89 -6.43
N GLN A 160 12.34 3.92 -5.94
CA GLN A 160 12.76 2.97 -4.92
C GLN A 160 13.00 1.60 -5.55
N GLY A 161 14.22 1.09 -5.40
CA GLY A 161 14.59 -0.27 -5.76
C GLY A 161 14.08 -1.26 -4.71
N THR A 162 13.22 -2.18 -5.11
CA THR A 162 12.65 -3.21 -4.24
C THR A 162 13.27 -4.58 -4.48
N ILE A 163 12.94 -5.50 -3.57
CA ILE A 163 13.08 -6.93 -3.75
C ILE A 163 11.73 -7.57 -3.37
N HIS A 164 11.31 -8.59 -4.12
CA HIS A 164 9.98 -9.21 -4.02
C HIS A 164 9.80 -10.15 -2.83
N ILE A 165 10.91 -10.59 -2.23
CA ILE A 165 10.93 -11.50 -1.09
C ILE A 165 11.92 -10.97 -0.04
N ALA A 166 11.58 -11.18 1.22
CA ALA A 166 12.31 -10.64 2.35
C ALA A 166 12.33 -11.60 3.55
N THR A 167 13.01 -11.16 4.60
CA THR A 167 12.89 -11.72 5.95
C THR A 167 12.44 -10.60 6.89
N GLU A 168 11.97 -10.93 8.10
CA GLU A 168 11.58 -9.91 9.09
C GLU A 168 12.68 -8.88 9.38
N ALA A 169 13.96 -9.27 9.21
CA ALA A 169 15.13 -8.41 9.43
C ALA A 169 15.23 -7.22 8.45
N PHE A 170 14.44 -7.21 7.38
CA PHE A 170 14.35 -6.08 6.44
C PHE A 170 13.58 -4.90 7.00
N PHE A 171 12.81 -5.10 8.08
CA PHE A 171 11.91 -4.08 8.59
C PHE A 171 12.26 -3.75 10.06
N PRO A 172 12.16 -2.47 10.46
CA PRO A 172 11.78 -1.31 9.65
C PRO A 172 12.86 -0.88 8.62
N LEU A 173 12.42 -0.29 7.51
CA LEU A 173 13.31 0.18 6.45
C LEU A 173 14.06 1.47 6.85
N ASN A 174 14.99 1.90 6.00
CA ASN A 174 15.68 3.17 6.16
C ASN A 174 14.69 4.35 6.26
N GLN A 175 14.94 5.25 7.20
CA GLN A 175 14.10 6.42 7.45
C GLN A 175 13.83 7.25 6.20
N LYS A 176 14.80 7.42 5.29
CA LYS A 176 14.60 8.23 4.08
C LYS A 176 13.59 7.60 3.10
N ILE A 177 13.54 6.27 3.03
CA ILE A 177 12.56 5.54 2.19
C ILE A 177 11.16 5.73 2.79
N GLU A 178 11.07 5.64 4.11
CA GLU A 178 9.84 5.81 4.86
C GLU A 178 9.30 7.24 4.80
N GLU A 179 10.19 8.23 4.77
CA GLU A 179 9.86 9.63 4.51
C GLU A 179 9.36 9.85 3.07
N ALA A 180 10.02 9.25 2.07
CA ALA A 180 9.56 9.31 0.68
C ALA A 180 8.16 8.70 0.51
N TYR A 181 7.87 7.57 1.17
CA TYR A 181 6.53 6.99 1.19
C TYR A 181 5.51 7.89 1.90
N ALA A 182 5.88 8.50 3.03
CA ALA A 182 4.99 9.38 3.76
C ALA A 182 4.63 10.64 2.94
N GLU A 183 5.60 11.22 2.24
CA GLU A 183 5.44 12.38 1.35
C GLU A 183 4.63 12.06 0.09
N ALA A 184 4.77 10.84 -0.45
CA ALA A 184 4.12 10.45 -1.69
C ALA A 184 2.58 10.50 -1.62
N ASP A 185 1.96 11.16 -2.58
CA ASP A 185 0.52 11.15 -2.82
C ASP A 185 0.09 9.87 -3.54
N ILE A 186 0.98 9.35 -4.39
CA ILE A 186 0.69 8.26 -5.32
C ILE A 186 1.80 7.21 -5.21
N ILE A 187 1.39 5.96 -5.01
CA ILE A 187 2.28 4.80 -5.05
C ILE A 187 2.19 4.15 -6.42
N VAL A 188 3.34 3.89 -7.03
CA VAL A 188 3.45 3.43 -8.40
C VAL A 188 4.23 2.11 -8.44
N PRO A 189 3.56 0.96 -8.26
CA PRO A 189 4.20 -0.34 -8.39
C PRO A 189 4.37 -0.75 -9.85
N GLU A 190 5.16 -1.79 -10.09
CA GLU A 190 5.10 -2.55 -11.36
C GLU A 190 3.68 -3.07 -11.60
N ILE A 191 3.12 -3.80 -10.63
CA ILE A 191 1.76 -4.34 -10.66
C ILE A 191 1.04 -3.99 -9.36
N ASP A 192 -0.24 -3.62 -9.45
CA ASP A 192 -1.12 -3.49 -8.30
C ASP A 192 -1.69 -4.86 -7.90
N LEU A 193 -0.95 -5.59 -7.06
CA LEU A 193 -1.35 -6.92 -6.58
C LEU A 193 -2.51 -6.90 -5.57
N ASN A 194 -2.79 -5.75 -4.94
CA ASN A 194 -3.89 -5.62 -3.98
C ASN A 194 -5.26 -5.45 -4.66
N ASN A 195 -5.27 -5.16 -5.96
CA ASN A 195 -6.48 -4.95 -6.74
C ASN A 195 -6.54 -5.84 -7.99
N ILE A 196 -6.27 -7.13 -7.82
CA ILE A 196 -6.39 -8.13 -8.88
C ILE A 196 -7.76 -8.79 -8.92
N ASN A 197 -8.28 -9.02 -10.13
CA ASN A 197 -9.45 -9.87 -10.32
C ASN A 197 -9.01 -11.33 -10.39
N LEU A 198 -9.19 -12.06 -9.28
CA LEU A 198 -8.78 -13.46 -9.15
C LEU A 198 -9.32 -14.37 -10.27
N LEU A 199 -10.53 -14.11 -10.77
CA LEU A 199 -11.11 -14.92 -11.85
C LEU A 199 -10.43 -14.65 -13.20
N GLU A 200 -10.11 -13.39 -13.49
CA GLU A 200 -9.37 -13.00 -14.68
C GLU A 200 -7.93 -13.52 -14.62
N THR A 201 -7.26 -13.39 -13.48
CA THR A 201 -5.90 -13.93 -13.27
C THR A 201 -5.89 -15.45 -13.44
N GLN A 202 -6.88 -16.17 -12.90
CA GLN A 202 -6.97 -17.62 -13.11
C GLN A 202 -7.21 -17.99 -14.58
N ALA A 203 -8.08 -17.26 -15.28
CA ALA A 203 -8.33 -17.48 -16.70
C ALA A 203 -7.05 -17.25 -17.53
N LEU A 204 -6.28 -16.22 -17.19
CA LEU A 204 -5.01 -15.90 -17.83
C LEU A 204 -3.97 -16.99 -17.62
N TYR A 205 -3.84 -17.55 -16.42
CA TYR A 205 -2.98 -18.72 -16.19
C TYR A 205 -3.42 -19.93 -17.01
N LEU A 206 -4.73 -20.20 -17.12
CA LEU A 206 -5.22 -21.29 -17.96
C LEU A 206 -4.89 -21.05 -19.44
N GLU A 207 -4.98 -19.81 -19.91
CA GLU A 207 -4.69 -19.44 -21.30
C GLU A 207 -3.19 -19.53 -21.62
N LEU A 208 -2.34 -18.92 -20.80
CA LEU A 208 -0.92 -18.74 -21.09
C LEU A 208 -0.05 -19.92 -20.63
N ALA A 209 -0.47 -20.63 -19.58
CA ALA A 209 0.41 -21.57 -18.90
C ALA A 209 0.08 -23.03 -19.18
N THR A 210 -0.98 -23.36 -19.93
CA THR A 210 -1.43 -24.75 -20.11
C THR A 210 -1.27 -25.27 -21.53
N TYR A 211 -1.12 -26.58 -21.68
CA TYR A 211 -1.09 -27.21 -23.00
C TYR A 211 -2.49 -27.21 -23.64
N SER A 212 -2.60 -26.62 -24.83
CA SER A 212 -3.87 -26.53 -25.57
C SER A 212 -4.26 -27.80 -26.32
N ASP A 213 -3.32 -28.73 -26.55
CA ASP A 213 -3.53 -30.00 -27.26
C ASP A 213 -3.92 -31.16 -26.32
N GLY A 214 -4.00 -30.89 -25.01
CA GLY A 214 -4.30 -31.87 -23.98
C GLY A 214 -3.12 -32.75 -23.57
N SER A 215 -1.91 -32.47 -24.06
CA SER A 215 -0.67 -33.08 -23.56
C SER A 215 -0.34 -32.58 -22.14
N SER A 216 0.63 -33.23 -21.52
CA SER A 216 1.09 -32.91 -20.16
C SER A 216 2.57 -32.56 -20.14
N ILE A 217 3.04 -32.04 -19.00
CA ILE A 217 4.46 -31.79 -18.79
C ILE A 217 5.31 -33.07 -18.97
N GLU A 218 4.78 -34.26 -18.62
CA GLU A 218 5.47 -35.55 -18.81
C GLU A 218 5.70 -35.88 -20.29
N ASP A 219 4.78 -35.48 -21.17
CA ASP A 219 4.86 -35.72 -22.61
C ASP A 219 5.86 -34.78 -23.32
N ASN A 220 6.14 -33.62 -22.71
CA ASN A 220 6.85 -32.51 -23.34
C ASN A 220 8.29 -32.31 -22.85
N ILE A 221 8.75 -33.08 -21.86
CA ILE A 221 10.13 -33.05 -21.38
C ILE A 221 10.75 -34.44 -21.33
N ILE A 222 12.08 -34.52 -21.32
CA ILE A 222 12.78 -35.81 -21.23
C ILE A 222 12.52 -36.49 -19.89
N SER A 223 12.43 -37.82 -19.89
CA SER A 223 12.04 -38.60 -18.70
C SER A 223 12.96 -38.39 -17.49
N SER A 224 14.25 -38.10 -17.70
CA SER A 224 15.17 -37.77 -16.62
C SER A 224 14.86 -36.43 -15.96
N LEU A 225 14.45 -35.43 -16.74
CA LEU A 225 14.04 -34.13 -16.23
C LEU A 225 12.70 -34.23 -15.48
N TYR A 226 11.73 -34.96 -16.04
CA TYR A 226 10.46 -35.22 -15.35
C TYR A 226 10.65 -35.93 -14.00
N ALA A 227 11.58 -36.90 -13.92
CA ALA A 227 11.91 -37.55 -12.66
C ALA A 227 12.52 -36.57 -11.64
N LYS A 228 13.39 -35.65 -12.07
CA LYS A 228 13.96 -34.59 -11.22
C LYS A 228 12.86 -33.65 -10.73
N LEU A 229 12.01 -33.16 -11.63
CA LEU A 229 10.85 -32.32 -11.33
C LEU A 229 9.96 -32.95 -10.26
N LYS A 230 9.58 -34.22 -10.45
CA LYS A 230 8.74 -34.97 -9.51
C LYS A 230 9.40 -35.10 -8.13
N ASN A 231 10.71 -35.31 -8.09
CA ASN A 231 11.45 -35.39 -6.82
C ASN A 231 11.44 -34.03 -6.10
N THR A 232 11.72 -32.94 -6.82
CA THR A 232 11.71 -31.57 -6.25
C THR A 232 10.33 -31.21 -5.70
N TYR A 233 9.23 -31.49 -6.41
CA TYR A 233 7.89 -31.29 -5.86
C TYR A 233 7.67 -32.09 -4.57
N SER A 234 8.14 -33.34 -4.52
CA SER A 234 7.99 -34.18 -3.33
C SER A 234 8.80 -33.68 -2.14
N GLU A 235 9.98 -33.11 -2.37
CA GLU A 235 10.82 -32.47 -1.33
C GLU A 235 10.13 -31.22 -0.77
N LEU A 236 9.43 -30.48 -1.63
CA LEU A 236 8.63 -29.29 -1.28
C LEU A 236 7.20 -29.63 -0.83
N ASN A 237 6.97 -30.84 -0.31
CA ASN A 237 5.68 -31.30 0.23
C ASN A 237 4.48 -31.18 -0.75
N SER A 238 4.74 -31.24 -2.05
CA SER A 238 3.76 -31.06 -3.12
C SER A 238 3.82 -32.20 -4.14
N SER A 239 2.97 -32.16 -5.17
CA SER A 239 2.92 -33.17 -6.24
C SER A 239 2.77 -32.53 -7.60
N VAL A 240 3.66 -32.91 -8.52
CA VAL A 240 3.59 -32.51 -9.95
C VAL A 240 2.25 -32.89 -10.60
N ASP A 241 1.58 -33.93 -10.11
CA ASP A 241 0.29 -34.38 -10.65
C ASP A 241 -0.81 -33.32 -10.52
N MET A 242 -0.71 -32.39 -9.56
CA MET A 242 -1.65 -31.28 -9.39
C MET A 242 -1.50 -30.22 -10.49
N PHE A 243 -0.36 -30.21 -11.17
CA PHE A 243 0.02 -29.19 -12.15
C PHE A 243 0.42 -29.82 -13.49
N SER A 244 0.00 -31.05 -13.77
CA SER A 244 0.48 -31.81 -14.93
C SER A 244 0.14 -31.18 -16.29
N MET A 245 -0.89 -30.33 -16.34
CA MET A 245 -1.34 -29.65 -17.55
C MET A 245 -0.57 -28.36 -17.86
N TYR A 246 0.31 -27.92 -16.97
CA TYR A 246 1.03 -26.66 -17.10
C TYR A 246 2.37 -26.84 -17.84
N GLN A 247 2.79 -25.78 -18.52
CA GLN A 247 4.00 -25.69 -19.32
C GLN A 247 5.25 -25.52 -18.44
N PRO A 248 6.47 -25.76 -18.97
CA PRO A 248 7.69 -25.79 -18.17
C PRO A 248 7.98 -24.46 -17.44
N TRP A 249 7.69 -23.31 -18.06
CA TRP A 249 7.92 -22.00 -17.44
C TRP A 249 7.08 -21.79 -16.16
N PHE A 250 5.86 -22.34 -16.13
CA PHE A 250 5.01 -22.26 -14.95
C PHE A 250 5.59 -23.08 -13.79
N HIS A 251 6.15 -24.24 -14.10
CA HIS A 251 6.82 -25.05 -13.10
C HIS A 251 8.07 -24.36 -12.56
N SER A 252 8.84 -23.65 -13.40
CA SER A 252 10.04 -22.95 -12.94
C SER A 252 9.73 -21.80 -11.98
N THR A 253 8.62 -21.09 -12.17
CA THR A 253 8.18 -20.02 -11.25
C THR A 253 7.55 -20.60 -9.99
N LEU A 254 6.71 -21.63 -10.11
CA LEU A 254 6.03 -22.25 -8.96
C LEU A 254 7.03 -22.93 -8.00
N ILE A 255 8.08 -23.57 -8.52
CA ILE A 255 9.10 -24.21 -7.67
C ILE A 255 9.84 -23.18 -6.84
N GLN A 256 10.22 -22.04 -7.43
CA GLN A 256 10.85 -20.94 -6.70
C GLN A 256 9.92 -20.41 -5.60
N GLN A 257 8.63 -20.23 -5.90
CA GLN A 257 7.66 -19.82 -4.88
C GLN A 257 7.56 -20.83 -3.72
N LEU A 258 7.47 -22.13 -4.03
CA LEU A 258 7.40 -23.17 -3.00
C LEU A 258 8.70 -23.24 -2.16
N MET A 259 9.87 -23.04 -2.77
CA MET A 259 11.14 -22.93 -2.04
C MET A 259 11.14 -21.74 -1.08
N ASN A 260 10.65 -20.58 -1.52
CA ASN A 260 10.53 -19.39 -0.67
C ASN A 260 9.61 -19.65 0.54
N GLU A 261 8.48 -20.32 0.31
CA GLU A 261 7.54 -20.70 1.37
C GLU A 261 8.18 -21.68 2.37
N GLU A 262 8.86 -22.72 1.89
CA GLU A 262 9.54 -23.72 2.74
C GLU A 262 10.70 -23.11 3.55
N LEU A 263 11.41 -22.13 2.99
CA LEU A 263 12.47 -21.37 3.69
C LEU A 263 11.92 -20.30 4.65
N GLY A 264 10.60 -20.07 4.67
CA GLY A 264 9.96 -19.11 5.55
C GLY A 264 10.24 -17.66 5.19
N TYR A 265 10.54 -17.37 3.92
CA TYR A 265 10.63 -16.00 3.43
C TYR A 265 9.24 -15.36 3.39
N ILE A 266 9.21 -14.06 3.57
CA ILE A 266 7.98 -13.25 3.58
C ILE A 266 7.94 -12.35 2.36
N GLU A 267 6.77 -11.74 2.15
CA GLU A 267 6.57 -10.73 1.12
C GLU A 267 7.59 -9.58 1.22
N GLY A 268 7.99 -9.10 0.05
CA GLY A 268 9.05 -8.13 -0.12
C GLY A 268 8.71 -6.68 0.21
N VAL A 269 9.64 -5.80 -0.17
CA VAL A 269 9.55 -4.34 0.07
C VAL A 269 8.45 -3.70 -0.78
N ASP A 270 8.21 -4.25 -1.96
CA ASP A 270 7.12 -3.85 -2.85
C ASP A 270 5.73 -4.08 -2.20
N MET A 271 5.46 -5.30 -1.75
CA MET A 271 4.21 -5.66 -1.10
C MET A 271 4.04 -4.93 0.22
N TYR A 272 5.12 -4.71 0.98
CA TYR A 272 5.10 -3.87 2.18
C TYR A 272 4.51 -2.47 1.92
N PHE A 273 4.94 -1.81 0.84
CA PHE A 273 4.43 -0.49 0.48
C PHE A 273 3.03 -0.54 -0.14
N LEU A 274 2.70 -1.55 -0.95
CA LEU A 274 1.35 -1.71 -1.50
C LEU A 274 0.29 -1.90 -0.41
N ASP A 275 0.57 -2.78 0.55
CA ASP A 275 -0.27 -3.03 1.71
C ASP A 275 -0.49 -1.78 2.56
N ARG A 276 0.56 -0.98 2.73
CA ARG A 276 0.44 0.29 3.44
C ARG A 276 -0.33 1.30 2.63
N ALA A 277 -0.12 1.39 1.32
CA ALA A 277 -0.81 2.33 0.45
C ALA A 277 -2.33 2.16 0.56
N GLU A 278 -2.81 0.91 0.60
CA GLU A 278 -4.23 0.62 0.80
C GLU A 278 -4.72 1.08 2.20
N ARG A 279 -3.98 0.75 3.27
CA ARG A 279 -4.36 1.15 4.64
C ARG A 279 -4.34 2.67 4.83
N ASP A 280 -3.37 3.34 4.24
CA ASP A 280 -3.19 4.79 4.30
C ASP A 280 -4.03 5.53 3.23
N GLN A 281 -4.82 4.79 2.43
CA GLN A 281 -5.70 5.30 1.38
C GLN A 281 -4.97 6.17 0.34
N LYS A 282 -3.71 5.83 0.03
CA LYS A 282 -2.95 6.45 -1.06
C LYS A 282 -3.47 5.96 -2.40
N LYS A 283 -3.38 6.81 -3.41
CA LYS A 283 -3.71 6.43 -4.78
C LYS A 283 -2.64 5.47 -5.30
N ILE A 284 -3.05 4.41 -5.99
CA ILE A 284 -2.15 3.44 -6.62
C ILE A 284 -2.31 3.52 -8.15
N ILE A 285 -1.19 3.57 -8.88
CA ILE A 285 -1.16 3.52 -10.35
C ILE A 285 -0.09 2.52 -10.78
N ALA A 286 -0.48 1.40 -11.37
CA ALA A 286 0.48 0.38 -11.81
C ALA A 286 1.18 0.74 -13.14
N LEU A 287 2.46 0.39 -13.25
CA LEU A 287 3.25 0.57 -14.47
C LEU A 287 3.01 -0.52 -15.51
N GLU A 288 2.51 -1.67 -15.10
CA GLU A 288 2.33 -2.86 -15.92
C GLU A 288 1.06 -3.62 -15.53
N THR A 289 0.70 -4.62 -16.33
CA THR A 289 -0.41 -5.54 -16.04
C THR A 289 0.12 -6.94 -15.72
N VAL A 290 -0.74 -7.76 -15.08
CA VAL A 290 -0.43 -9.17 -14.81
C VAL A 290 -0.16 -9.94 -16.12
N GLU A 291 -0.95 -9.69 -17.17
CA GLU A 291 -0.73 -10.27 -18.50
C GLU A 291 0.64 -9.94 -19.06
N GLU A 292 1.06 -8.68 -18.97
CA GLU A 292 2.36 -8.26 -19.47
C GLU A 292 3.52 -8.97 -18.78
N GLN A 293 3.44 -9.24 -17.47
CA GLN A 293 4.46 -10.01 -16.76
C GLN A 293 4.42 -11.51 -17.06
N LEU A 294 3.24 -12.12 -17.12
CA LEU A 294 3.15 -13.56 -17.43
C LEU A 294 3.61 -13.87 -18.85
N SER A 295 3.28 -13.00 -19.81
CA SER A 295 3.71 -13.17 -21.21
C SER A 295 5.22 -13.13 -21.39
N LEU A 296 5.99 -12.51 -20.48
CA LEU A 296 7.46 -12.56 -20.52
C LEU A 296 7.99 -13.99 -20.50
N PHE A 297 7.34 -14.87 -19.74
CA PHE A 297 7.69 -16.27 -19.61
C PHE A 297 6.99 -17.10 -20.70
N ALA A 298 5.70 -16.86 -20.90
CA ALA A 298 4.87 -17.67 -21.81
C ALA A 298 5.27 -17.53 -23.29
N ASP A 299 5.73 -16.34 -23.72
CA ASP A 299 6.10 -16.06 -25.12
C ASP A 299 7.50 -16.57 -25.49
N THR A 300 8.23 -17.18 -24.56
CA THR A 300 9.53 -17.81 -24.83
C THR A 300 9.37 -19.12 -25.60
N THR A 301 10.45 -19.58 -26.26
CA THR A 301 10.42 -20.84 -27.02
C THR A 301 10.22 -22.04 -26.08
N PRO A 302 9.55 -23.12 -26.51
CA PRO A 302 9.39 -24.32 -25.70
C PRO A 302 10.72 -24.87 -25.18
N GLU A 303 11.77 -24.83 -26.00
CA GLU A 303 13.12 -25.24 -25.62
C GLU A 303 13.68 -24.37 -24.50
N TYR A 304 13.52 -23.06 -24.58
CA TYR A 304 13.97 -22.16 -23.53
C TYR A 304 13.16 -22.29 -22.25
N GLN A 305 11.84 -22.53 -22.33
CA GLN A 305 11.03 -22.85 -21.14
C GLN A 305 11.54 -24.10 -20.42
N VAL A 306 11.96 -25.12 -21.18
CA VAL A 306 12.58 -26.33 -20.61
C VAL A 306 13.92 -25.99 -19.96
N GLN A 307 14.75 -25.15 -20.59
CA GLN A 307 16.01 -24.69 -19.98
C GLN A 307 15.75 -23.95 -18.65
N MET A 308 14.81 -23.01 -18.62
CA MET A 308 14.42 -22.30 -17.39
C MET A 308 13.97 -23.26 -16.29
N LEU A 309 13.22 -24.31 -16.66
CA LEU A 309 12.85 -25.36 -15.73
C LEU A 309 14.08 -26.10 -15.20
N GLU A 310 15.00 -26.53 -16.08
CA GLU A 310 16.23 -27.22 -15.67
C GLU A 310 17.06 -26.40 -14.65
N GLU A 311 17.18 -25.10 -14.89
CA GLU A 311 17.90 -24.15 -14.04
C GLU A 311 17.19 -23.89 -12.70
N SER A 312 15.85 -23.89 -12.67
CA SER A 312 15.08 -23.72 -11.42
C SER A 312 15.16 -24.92 -10.47
N LEU A 313 15.53 -26.10 -10.96
CA LEU A 313 15.58 -27.34 -10.17
C LEU A 313 16.91 -27.45 -9.40
N VAL A 314 17.15 -26.50 -8.50
CA VAL A 314 18.30 -26.47 -7.58
C VAL A 314 17.98 -27.14 -6.24
N ASP A 315 19.01 -27.46 -5.46
CA ASP A 315 18.85 -27.87 -4.07
C ASP A 315 18.38 -26.69 -3.20
N ILE A 316 17.48 -26.94 -2.25
CA ILE A 316 16.91 -25.88 -1.41
C ILE A 316 17.94 -25.22 -0.48
N ASP A 317 18.95 -25.95 -0.02
CA ASP A 317 20.02 -25.39 0.81
C ASP A 317 20.93 -24.46 -0.02
N ASP A 318 21.20 -24.84 -1.28
CA ASP A 318 21.94 -24.02 -2.24
C ASP A 318 21.15 -22.77 -2.62
N TYR A 319 19.84 -22.90 -2.85
CA TYR A 319 18.94 -21.77 -3.09
C TYR A 319 18.90 -20.81 -1.89
N GLY A 320 18.72 -21.34 -0.68
CA GLY A 320 18.72 -20.55 0.55
C GLY A 320 20.02 -19.79 0.76
N SER A 321 21.16 -20.43 0.51
CA SER A 321 22.49 -19.78 0.58
C SER A 321 22.65 -18.65 -0.45
N GLN A 322 22.11 -18.83 -1.66
CA GLN A 322 22.10 -17.80 -2.69
C GLN A 322 21.21 -16.61 -2.29
N MET A 323 20.05 -16.88 -1.69
CA MET A 323 19.12 -15.87 -1.24
C MET A 323 19.64 -15.07 -0.04
N GLU A 324 20.29 -15.71 0.93
CA GLU A 324 20.96 -15.01 2.03
C GLU A 324 22.03 -14.02 1.53
N LYS A 325 22.80 -14.43 0.51
CA LYS A 325 23.78 -13.56 -0.12
C LYS A 325 23.10 -12.38 -0.83
N LEU A 326 22.05 -12.63 -1.60
CA LEU A 326 21.26 -11.61 -2.28
C LEU A 326 20.69 -10.59 -1.29
N PHE A 327 20.07 -11.07 -0.22
CA PHE A 327 19.50 -10.25 0.85
C PHE A 327 20.57 -9.38 1.51
N SER A 328 21.74 -9.93 1.81
CA SER A 328 22.84 -9.15 2.37
C SER A 328 23.30 -8.02 1.43
N LEU A 329 23.36 -8.26 0.12
CA LEU A 329 23.77 -7.25 -0.85
C LEU A 329 22.73 -6.13 -0.97
N TYR A 330 21.45 -6.49 -1.05
CA TYR A 330 20.34 -5.54 -1.08
C TYR A 330 20.27 -4.69 0.19
N VAL A 331 20.31 -5.32 1.36
CA VAL A 331 20.25 -4.65 2.66
C VAL A 331 21.38 -3.63 2.84
N ASN A 332 22.58 -3.96 2.36
CA ASN A 332 23.75 -3.09 2.45
C ASN A 332 23.78 -1.97 1.38
N GLY A 333 22.86 -1.97 0.41
CA GLY A 333 22.82 -0.97 -0.66
C GLY A 333 24.04 -1.00 -1.59
N ASP A 334 24.70 -2.16 -1.73
CA ASP A 334 25.86 -2.33 -2.60
C ASP A 334 25.41 -2.64 -4.03
N SER A 335 25.18 -1.59 -4.82
CA SER A 335 24.63 -1.70 -6.18
C SER A 335 25.55 -2.45 -7.13
N GLU A 336 26.87 -2.26 -7.01
CA GLU A 336 27.86 -2.89 -7.89
C GLU A 336 27.95 -4.38 -7.58
N ALA A 337 28.10 -4.74 -6.29
CA ALA A 337 28.16 -6.15 -5.90
C ALA A 337 26.82 -6.87 -6.14
N LEU A 338 25.68 -6.20 -5.97
CA LEU A 338 24.37 -6.76 -6.30
C LEU A 338 24.26 -7.06 -7.80
N LEU A 339 24.65 -6.11 -8.67
CA LEU A 339 24.59 -6.29 -10.11
C LEU A 339 25.53 -7.41 -10.57
N SER A 340 26.79 -7.43 -10.10
CA SER A 340 27.75 -8.50 -10.43
C SER A 340 27.34 -9.87 -9.89
N TYR A 341 26.50 -9.93 -8.85
CA TYR A 341 25.97 -11.20 -8.34
C TYR A 341 24.79 -11.72 -9.17
N LEU A 342 23.96 -10.82 -9.70
CA LEU A 342 22.77 -11.17 -10.48
C LEU A 342 23.07 -11.39 -11.95
N ILE A 343 24.11 -10.75 -12.48
CA ILE A 343 24.43 -10.76 -13.91
C ILE A 343 25.84 -11.30 -14.12
N ASP A 344 25.93 -12.38 -14.90
CA ASP A 344 27.20 -12.92 -15.36
C ASP A 344 27.72 -12.11 -16.55
N GLU A 345 28.45 -11.03 -16.28
CA GLU A 345 29.04 -10.17 -17.32
C GLU A 345 30.11 -10.90 -18.17
N ASP A 346 30.72 -11.95 -17.63
CA ASP A 346 31.72 -12.77 -18.31
C ASP A 346 31.11 -13.95 -19.08
N GLY A 347 29.79 -14.15 -18.95
CA GLY A 347 29.01 -15.16 -19.64
C GLY A 347 28.94 -14.91 -21.15
N ASN A 348 28.71 -15.98 -21.91
CA ASN A 348 28.37 -15.88 -23.32
C ASN A 348 26.93 -16.37 -23.49
N PRO A 349 25.94 -15.50 -23.21
CA PRO A 349 24.55 -15.91 -23.15
C PRO A 349 24.08 -16.44 -24.51
N SER A 350 23.15 -17.38 -24.48
CA SER A 350 22.46 -17.84 -25.67
C SER A 350 21.64 -16.70 -26.29
N ALA A 351 21.29 -16.83 -27.57
CA ALA A 351 20.44 -15.84 -28.22
C ALA A 351 19.05 -15.73 -27.57
N GLU A 352 18.57 -16.82 -26.97
CA GLU A 352 17.29 -16.85 -26.25
C GLU A 352 17.40 -16.18 -24.88
N GLU A 353 18.50 -16.41 -24.14
CA GLU A 353 18.80 -15.70 -22.87
C GLU A 353 18.92 -14.20 -23.11
N GLN A 354 19.62 -13.79 -24.17
CA GLN A 354 19.73 -12.38 -24.52
C GLN A 354 18.36 -11.76 -24.87
N ALA A 355 17.54 -12.47 -25.65
CA ALA A 355 16.20 -12.00 -26.01
C ALA A 355 15.27 -11.91 -24.78
N PHE A 356 15.38 -12.87 -23.86
CA PHE A 356 14.65 -12.87 -22.60
C PHE A 356 15.09 -11.70 -21.72
N MET A 357 16.40 -11.45 -21.56
CA MET A 357 16.91 -10.30 -20.80
C MET A 357 16.52 -8.96 -21.41
N GLU A 358 16.53 -8.83 -22.74
CA GLU A 358 16.04 -7.62 -23.44
C GLU A 358 14.53 -7.39 -23.18
N ALA A 359 13.74 -8.47 -23.10
CA ALA A 359 12.32 -8.38 -22.77
C ALA A 359 12.08 -8.07 -21.28
N LEU A 360 12.82 -8.73 -20.39
CA LEU A 360 12.70 -8.61 -18.93
C LEU A 360 13.18 -7.26 -18.41
N ASN A 361 14.24 -6.69 -19.00
CA ASN A 361 14.87 -5.45 -18.57
C ASN A 361 14.59 -4.31 -19.55
N ASP A 362 15.18 -4.33 -20.74
CA ASP A 362 15.29 -3.16 -21.62
C ASP A 362 13.92 -2.64 -22.06
N LYS A 363 13.11 -3.50 -22.68
CA LYS A 363 11.78 -3.12 -23.18
C LYS A 363 10.87 -2.61 -22.06
N ARG A 364 10.94 -3.27 -20.90
CA ARG A 364 10.18 -2.88 -19.70
C ARG A 364 10.67 -1.55 -19.14
N ASN A 365 11.98 -1.32 -19.05
CA ASN A 365 12.57 -0.08 -18.57
C ASN A 365 12.19 1.11 -19.44
N TYR A 366 12.25 0.98 -20.77
CA TYR A 366 11.79 2.06 -21.67
C TYR A 366 10.31 2.38 -21.49
N LYS A 367 9.47 1.36 -21.35
CA LYS A 367 8.02 1.55 -21.14
C LYS A 367 7.72 2.20 -19.78
N MET A 368 8.38 1.73 -18.72
CA MET A 368 8.23 2.29 -17.37
C MET A 368 8.75 3.74 -17.32
N ALA A 369 9.93 4.01 -17.88
CA ALA A 369 10.48 5.36 -17.96
C ALA A 369 9.59 6.31 -18.76
N GLU A 370 8.91 5.85 -19.81
CA GLU A 370 7.93 6.66 -20.55
C GLU A 370 6.74 7.04 -19.67
N LYS A 371 6.17 6.11 -18.91
CA LYS A 371 5.08 6.40 -17.96
C LYS A 371 5.53 7.38 -16.87
N ILE A 372 6.73 7.17 -16.32
CA ILE A 372 7.30 8.04 -15.28
C ILE A 372 7.57 9.45 -15.81
N ALA A 373 8.10 9.56 -17.03
CA ALA A 373 8.25 10.86 -17.71
C ALA A 373 6.90 11.56 -17.88
N GLY A 374 5.83 10.82 -18.20
CA GLY A 374 4.47 11.36 -18.24
C GLY A 374 4.05 12.01 -16.92
N PHE A 375 4.30 11.38 -15.77
CA PHE A 375 4.01 11.98 -14.46
C PHE A 375 4.78 13.29 -14.23
N LEU A 376 6.06 13.31 -14.59
CA LEU A 376 6.91 14.50 -14.47
C LEU A 376 6.43 15.64 -15.38
N GLU A 377 5.93 15.32 -16.58
CA GLU A 377 5.46 16.31 -17.57
C GLU A 377 4.08 16.90 -17.24
N GLU A 378 3.22 16.15 -16.55
CA GLU A 378 1.90 16.64 -16.13
C GLU A 378 1.98 17.83 -15.15
N ASP A 379 3.11 17.97 -14.44
CA ASP A 379 3.36 19.01 -13.42
C ASP A 379 2.19 19.19 -12.43
N SER A 380 1.60 18.07 -11.99
CA SER A 380 0.41 18.07 -11.13
C SER A 380 0.67 18.64 -9.74
N GLY A 381 1.93 18.68 -9.32
CA GLY A 381 2.33 19.02 -7.95
C GLY A 381 2.21 17.84 -6.98
N ASP A 382 1.88 16.64 -7.50
CA ASP A 382 1.86 15.41 -6.71
C ASP A 382 3.27 14.88 -6.48
N THR A 383 3.43 14.15 -5.37
CA THR A 383 4.62 13.34 -5.14
C THR A 383 4.33 11.87 -5.44
N TYR A 384 5.18 11.23 -6.24
CA TYR A 384 5.07 9.83 -6.61
C TYR A 384 6.18 9.03 -5.93
N LEU A 385 5.86 7.85 -5.40
CA LEU A 385 6.84 6.83 -5.05
C LEU A 385 6.70 5.65 -6.00
N VAL A 386 7.63 5.55 -6.94
CA VAL A 386 7.77 4.43 -7.86
C VAL A 386 8.54 3.31 -7.16
N ILE A 387 7.92 2.13 -7.07
CA ILE A 387 8.50 0.93 -6.48
C ILE A 387 8.66 -0.13 -7.57
N VAL A 388 9.91 -0.38 -7.95
CA VAL A 388 10.29 -1.34 -9.01
C VAL A 388 11.44 -2.20 -8.52
N GLY A 389 11.53 -3.43 -9.01
CA GLY A 389 12.62 -4.35 -8.72
C GLY A 389 13.98 -3.68 -8.96
N SER A 390 14.93 -3.92 -8.06
CA SER A 390 16.20 -3.19 -8.03
C SER A 390 16.96 -3.24 -9.36
N LEU A 391 16.83 -4.32 -10.15
CA LEU A 391 17.44 -4.42 -11.47
C LEU A 391 16.98 -3.31 -12.43
N HIS A 392 15.72 -2.89 -12.39
CA HIS A 392 15.19 -1.81 -13.25
C HIS A 392 15.84 -0.44 -13.00
N LEU A 393 16.54 -0.29 -11.86
CA LEU A 393 17.28 0.91 -11.50
C LEU A 393 18.80 0.71 -11.58
N LEU A 394 19.30 -0.50 -11.81
CA LEU A 394 20.72 -0.84 -11.74
C LEU A 394 21.30 -1.42 -13.04
N LEU A 395 20.55 -2.24 -13.77
CA LEU A 395 21.02 -2.88 -15.00
C LEU A 395 20.72 -2.01 -16.23
N GLU A 396 21.78 -1.58 -16.93
CA GLU A 396 21.65 -0.77 -18.14
C GLU A 396 20.98 -1.53 -19.29
N PRO A 397 20.09 -0.89 -20.08
CA PRO A 397 19.55 0.46 -19.89
C PRO A 397 18.56 0.50 -18.72
N HIS A 398 18.91 1.20 -17.63
CA HIS A 398 18.04 1.30 -16.45
C HIS A 398 17.15 2.55 -16.52
N ILE A 399 16.03 2.58 -15.80
CA ILE A 399 15.06 3.70 -15.83
C ILE A 399 15.73 5.06 -15.61
N ARG A 400 16.73 5.13 -14.72
CA ARG A 400 17.44 6.37 -14.40
C ARG A 400 18.16 6.97 -15.60
N SER A 401 18.93 6.17 -16.34
CA SER A 401 19.67 6.61 -17.53
C SER A 401 18.72 7.01 -18.65
N ILE A 402 17.61 6.29 -18.81
CA ILE A 402 16.58 6.63 -19.81
C ILE A 402 15.93 7.99 -19.48
N LEU A 403 15.68 8.29 -18.21
CA LEU A 403 15.18 9.61 -17.78
C LEU A 403 16.25 10.71 -17.93
N GLU A 404 17.52 10.42 -17.67
CA GLU A 404 18.64 11.34 -17.91
C GLU A 404 18.77 11.70 -19.40
N GLU A 405 18.62 10.72 -20.30
CA GLU A 405 18.59 10.92 -21.76
C GLU A 405 17.43 11.83 -22.19
N LYS A 406 16.31 11.80 -21.45
CA LYS A 406 15.16 12.69 -21.65
C LYS A 406 15.35 14.09 -21.03
N GLY A 407 16.46 14.32 -20.34
CA GLY A 407 16.84 15.63 -19.78
C GLY A 407 16.48 15.85 -18.32
N TYR A 408 16.03 14.81 -17.61
CA TYR A 408 15.77 14.89 -16.16
C TYR A 408 17.07 14.75 -15.36
N THR A 409 17.14 15.40 -14.20
CA THR A 409 18.26 15.24 -13.26
C THR A 409 17.86 14.25 -12.17
N ILE A 410 18.66 13.20 -12.00
CA ILE A 410 18.42 12.16 -10.99
C ILE A 410 19.37 12.38 -9.81
N GLU A 411 18.81 12.54 -8.61
CA GLU A 411 19.57 12.65 -7.36
C GLU A 411 19.55 11.32 -6.61
N ARG A 412 20.71 10.86 -6.14
CA ARG A 412 20.79 9.69 -5.26
C ARG A 412 20.55 10.10 -3.81
N VAL A 413 19.58 9.47 -3.15
CA VAL A 413 19.18 9.73 -1.77
C VAL A 413 19.79 8.71 -0.79
N LEU A 414 19.85 7.44 -1.20
CA LEU A 414 20.48 6.31 -0.50
C LEU A 414 21.35 5.49 -1.46
#